data_AF-N1ZFG9-F1
#
_entry.id   AF-N1ZFG9-F1
#
_cell.length_a   1.000
_cell.length_b   1.000
_cell.length_c   1.000
_cell.angle_alpha   90.00
_cell.angle_beta   90.00
_cell.angle_gamma   90.00
#
_symmetry.space_group_name_H-M   'P 1'
#
loop_
_entity.id
_entity.type
_entity.pdbx_description
1 polymer ?
#
loop_
_entity_poly.entity_id
_entity_poly.type
_entity_poly.pdbx_seq_one_letter_code
_entity_poly.pdbx_strand_id
1 'polypeptide(L)'
;MKQKYKEYAELIGMENLTMLSHVFGGSNIYIPKEKELQKREKYKKILEEFTGENTKELAEKYCISERTIYRMIKKYKEKKF
;
A
#
# COMPACT_ATOMS: atom_id res chain seq x y z
N MET A 1 26.41 -15.83 6.70
CA MET A 1 25.03 -15.28 6.68
C MET A 1 24.16 -16.17 5.80
N LYS A 2 22.88 -16.39 6.14
CA LYS A 2 21.94 -17.08 5.23
C LYS A 2 21.87 -16.32 3.90
N GLN A 3 21.83 -17.04 2.78
CA GLN A 3 21.93 -16.49 1.41
C GLN A 3 20.95 -15.34 1.13
N LYS A 4 19.71 -15.45 1.64
CA LYS A 4 18.67 -14.41 1.54
C LYS A 4 19.07 -13.03 2.09
N TYR A 5 19.86 -12.98 3.17
CA TYR A 5 20.28 -11.68 3.74
C TYR A 5 21.30 -10.98 2.85
N LYS A 6 22.09 -11.75 2.09
CA LYS A 6 23.03 -11.19 1.12
C LYS A 6 22.27 -10.57 -0.06
N GLU A 7 21.27 -11.29 -0.60
CA GLU A 7 20.40 -10.79 -1.67
C GLU A 7 19.65 -9.51 -1.23
N TYR A 8 19.16 -9.46 0.01
CA TYR A 8 18.55 -8.24 0.54
C TYR A 8 19.56 -7.10 0.69
N ALA A 9 20.75 -7.36 1.23
CA ALA A 9 21.80 -6.36 1.36
C ALA A 9 22.26 -5.81 -0.01
N GLU A 10 22.31 -6.64 -1.04
CA GLU A 10 22.62 -6.22 -2.42
C GLU A 10 21.50 -5.36 -3.03
N LEU A 11 20.24 -5.63 -2.69
CA LEU A 11 19.10 -4.88 -3.21
C LEU A 11 18.88 -3.53 -2.52
N ILE A 12 18.93 -3.49 -1.19
CA ILE A 12 18.56 -2.31 -0.40
C ILE A 12 19.74 -1.68 0.37
N GLY A 13 20.91 -2.30 0.37
CA GLY A 13 22.07 -1.87 1.16
C GLY A 13 22.07 -2.43 2.59
N MET A 14 23.27 -2.56 3.17
CA MET A 14 23.47 -3.09 4.54
C MET A 14 22.90 -2.18 5.63
N GLU A 15 22.89 -0.86 5.42
CA GLU A 15 22.33 0.10 6.36
C GLU A 15 20.81 -0.08 6.51
N ASN A 16 20.08 -0.15 5.38
CA ASN A 16 18.64 -0.36 5.37
C ASN A 16 18.25 -1.75 5.90
N LEU A 17 19.06 -2.78 5.61
CA LEU A 17 18.84 -4.11 6.18
C LEU A 17 19.00 -4.11 7.71
N THR A 18 19.96 -3.36 8.23
CA THR A 18 20.16 -3.18 9.67
C THR A 18 18.99 -2.42 10.31
N MET A 19 18.48 -1.38 9.66
CA MET A 19 17.29 -0.66 10.11
C MET A 19 16.05 -1.57 10.13
N LEU A 20 15.82 -2.36 9.08
CA LEU A 20 14.74 -3.35 9.06
C LEU A 20 14.86 -4.36 10.19
N SER A 21 16.07 -4.87 10.45
CA SER A 21 16.32 -5.79 11.56
C SER A 21 16.14 -5.12 12.92
N HIS A 22 16.44 -3.83 13.06
CA HIS A 22 16.25 -3.11 14.31
C HIS A 22 14.76 -2.90 14.63
N VAL A 23 13.97 -2.53 13.61
CA VAL A 23 12.54 -2.24 13.78
C VAL A 23 11.68 -3.52 13.85
N PHE A 24 11.99 -4.52 13.04
CA PHE A 24 11.16 -5.72 12.86
C PHE A 24 11.83 -7.02 13.28
N GLY A 25 13.07 -6.98 13.79
CA GLY A 25 13.82 -8.16 14.21
C GLY A 25 13.07 -9.00 15.24
N GLY A 26 13.03 -10.31 15.04
CA GLY A 26 12.30 -11.25 15.91
C GLY A 26 10.81 -11.40 15.57
N SER A 27 10.26 -10.56 14.69
CA SER A 27 8.89 -10.67 14.18
C SER A 27 8.85 -11.21 12.75
N ASN A 28 7.78 -11.92 12.38
CA ASN A 28 7.59 -12.41 11.01
C ASN A 28 6.81 -11.36 10.21
N ILE A 29 7.50 -10.63 9.33
CA ILE A 29 6.88 -9.62 8.48
C ILE A 29 6.50 -10.21 7.12
N TYR A 30 5.25 -9.96 6.71
CA TYR A 30 4.81 -10.25 5.36
C TYR A 30 5.12 -9.06 4.44
N ILE A 31 5.87 -9.30 3.37
CA ILE A 31 6.09 -8.31 2.31
C ILE A 31 5.04 -8.57 1.22
N PRO A 32 4.01 -7.70 1.08
CA PRO A 32 3.00 -7.84 0.04
C PRO A 32 3.60 -7.66 -1.36
N LYS A 33 2.92 -8.24 -2.37
CA LYS A 33 3.29 -8.04 -3.77
C LYS A 33 3.20 -6.56 -4.14
N GLU A 34 4.06 -6.12 -5.06
CA GLU A 34 4.09 -4.74 -5.57
C GLU A 34 2.70 -4.23 -5.98
N LYS A 35 1.93 -5.06 -6.71
CA LYS A 35 0.56 -4.71 -7.13
C LYS A 35 -0.37 -4.39 -5.96
N GLU A 36 -0.18 -5.05 -4.82
CA GLU A 36 -0.99 -4.79 -3.63
C GLU A 36 -0.56 -3.53 -2.88
N LEU A 37 0.75 -3.23 -2.85
CA LEU A 37 1.28 -1.97 -2.33
C LEU A 37 0.75 -0.79 -3.16
N GLN A 38 0.93 -0.84 -4.47
CA GLN A 38 0.42 0.17 -5.40
C GLN A 38 -1.10 0.34 -5.30
N LYS A 39 -1.84 -0.76 -5.15
CA LYS A 39 -3.29 -0.72 -4.95
C LYS A 39 -3.64 0.02 -3.66
N ARG A 40 -2.96 -0.25 -2.55
CA ARG A 40 -3.17 0.48 -1.29
C ARG A 40 -2.92 1.98 -1.43
N GLU A 41 -1.79 2.35 -2.03
CA GLU A 41 -1.45 3.77 -2.25
C GLU A 41 -2.45 4.46 -3.17
N LYS A 42 -2.81 3.81 -4.28
CA LYS A 42 -3.84 4.30 -5.20
C LYS A 42 -5.17 4.53 -4.48
N TYR A 43 -5.57 3.57 -3.64
CA TYR A 43 -6.83 3.65 -2.90
C TYR A 43 -6.81 4.76 -1.85
N LYS A 44 -5.65 4.97 -1.21
CA LYS A 44 -5.45 6.10 -0.29
C LYS A 44 -5.63 7.43 -1.02
N LYS A 45 -4.97 7.62 -2.17
CA LYS A 45 -5.07 8.84 -2.98
C LYS A 45 -6.51 9.11 -3.45
N ILE A 46 -7.23 8.07 -3.90
CA ILE A 46 -8.65 8.19 -4.29
C ILE A 46 -9.49 8.73 -3.13
N LEU A 47 -9.25 8.26 -1.90
CA LEU A 47 -9.99 8.71 -0.72
C LEU A 47 -9.60 10.12 -0.27
N GLU A 48 -8.33 10.51 -0.45
CA GLU A 48 -7.83 11.86 -0.16
C GLU A 48 -8.37 12.89 -1.17
N GLU A 49 -8.51 12.51 -2.44
CA GLU A 49 -9.05 13.37 -3.49
C GLU A 49 -10.58 13.37 -3.58
N PHE A 50 -11.27 12.52 -2.83
CA PHE A 50 -12.72 12.40 -2.90
C PHE A 50 -13.42 13.60 -2.26
N THR A 51 -14.17 14.37 -3.06
CA THR A 51 -14.88 15.58 -2.62
C THR A 51 -16.36 15.35 -2.32
N GLY A 52 -16.91 14.17 -2.63
CA GLY A 52 -18.32 13.82 -2.41
C GLY A 52 -19.08 13.52 -3.70
N GLU A 53 -18.80 14.27 -4.76
CA GLU A 53 -19.53 14.17 -6.04
C GLU A 53 -18.61 13.83 -7.23
N ASN A 54 -17.28 13.83 -7.03
CA ASN A 54 -16.29 13.57 -8.08
C ASN A 54 -16.01 12.08 -8.39
N THR A 55 -16.97 11.18 -8.10
CA THR A 55 -16.78 9.72 -8.27
C THR A 55 -16.47 9.34 -9.73
N LYS A 56 -17.12 10.01 -10.69
CA LYS A 56 -16.93 9.75 -12.12
C LYS A 56 -15.53 10.17 -12.60
N GLU A 57 -15.07 11.35 -12.19
CA GLU A 57 -13.74 11.86 -12.51
C GLU A 57 -12.65 10.97 -11.93
N LEU A 58 -12.82 10.50 -10.69
CA LEU A 58 -11.89 9.57 -10.06
C LEU A 58 -11.90 8.19 -10.74
N ALA A 59 -13.06 7.72 -11.22
CA ALA A 59 -13.17 6.46 -11.95
C ALA A 59 -12.34 6.49 -13.24
N GLU A 60 -12.44 7.58 -13.99
CA GLU A 60 -11.68 7.80 -15.23
C GLU A 60 -10.18 8.00 -14.93
N LYS A 61 -9.84 8.92 -14.02
CA LYS A 61 -8.44 9.24 -13.65
C LYS A 61 -7.67 8.01 -13.17
N TYR A 62 -8.33 7.14 -12.41
CA TYR A 62 -7.72 5.95 -11.83
C TYR A 62 -8.05 4.68 -12.61
N CYS A 63 -8.74 4.74 -13.75
CA CYS A 63 -9.15 3.57 -14.55
C CYS A 63 -9.78 2.45 -13.70
N ILE A 64 -10.73 2.80 -12.84
CA ILE A 64 -11.48 1.85 -12.00
C ILE A 64 -12.96 2.14 -12.09
N SER A 65 -13.80 1.13 -11.86
CA SER A 65 -15.25 1.34 -11.91
C SER A 65 -15.75 2.22 -10.76
N GLU A 66 -16.77 3.05 -11.02
CA GLU A 66 -17.45 3.84 -10.00
C GLU A 66 -17.91 2.95 -8.83
N ARG A 67 -18.42 1.74 -9.12
CA ARG A 67 -18.79 0.74 -8.10
C ARG A 67 -17.63 0.40 -7.15
N THR A 68 -16.40 0.35 -7.67
CA THR A 68 -15.21 0.10 -6.85
C THR A 68 -14.93 1.27 -5.92
N ILE A 69 -15.08 2.51 -6.41
CA ILE A 69 -14.93 3.73 -5.61
C ILE A 69 -16.00 3.82 -4.52
N TYR A 70 -17.27 3.58 -4.85
CA TYR A 70 -18.34 3.52 -3.85
C TYR A 70 -18.06 2.50 -2.75
N ARG A 71 -17.55 1.31 -3.12
CA ARG A 71 -17.18 0.27 -2.16
C ARG A 71 -15.98 0.71 -1.28
N MET A 72 -15.02 1.44 -1.82
CA MET A 72 -13.89 1.98 -1.06
C MET A 72 -14.36 3.02 -0.05
N ILE A 73 -15.19 3.97 -0.48
CA ILE A 73 -15.73 5.03 0.37
C ILE A 73 -16.55 4.41 1.51
N LYS A 74 -17.41 3.43 1.20
CA LYS A 74 -18.19 2.71 2.21
C LYS A 74 -17.27 2.06 3.25
N LYS A 75 -16.28 1.28 2.81
CA LYS A 75 -15.30 0.63 3.71
C LYS A 75 -14.50 1.64 4.53
N TYR A 76 -14.17 2.80 3.97
CA TYR A 76 -13.44 3.85 4.68
C TYR A 76 -14.29 4.50 5.78
N LYS A 77 -15.58 4.76 5.50
CA LYS A 77 -16.53 5.24 6.51
C LYS A 77 -16.68 4.21 7.64
N GLU A 78 -16.84 2.93 7.32
CA GLU A 78 -16.96 1.83 8.31
C GLU A 78 -15.72 1.67 9.20
N LYS A 79 -14.54 2.13 8.77
CA LYS A 79 -13.29 2.03 9.53
C LYS A 79 -13.00 3.24 10.43
N LYS A 80 -13.73 4.34 10.25
CA LYS A 80 -13.56 5.61 10.98
C LYS A 80 -14.54 5.71 12.18
N PHE A 81 -15.48 4.79 12.28
CA PHE A 81 -16.36 4.55 13.43
C PHE A 81 -15.99 3.20 14.06
#